data_AF-A0A947J069-F1
#
_entry.id   AF-A0A947J069-F1
#
_cell.length_a   1.000
_cell.length_b   1.000
_cell.length_c   1.000
_cell.angle_alpha   90.00
_cell.angle_beta   90.00
_cell.angle_gamma   90.00
#
_symmetry.space_group_name_H-M   'P 1'
#
loop_
_entity.id
_entity.type
_entity.pdbx_description
1 polymer ?
#
loop_
_entity_poly.entity_id
_entity_poly.type
_entity_poly.pdbx_seq_one_letter_code
_entity_poly.pdbx_strand_id
1 'polypeptide(L)' 'MMNHIPVLLNETIQYLNLKKGGTYTDSTLGRGGHAEAILNEIGPRGQLIAIDQ' A
#
# COMPACT_ATOMS: atom_id res chain seq x y z
N MET A 1 -5.63 -8.21 -20.80
CA MET A 1 -5.79 -6.99 -19.99
C MET A 1 -4.41 -6.60 -19.47
N MET A 2 -3.97 -5.35 -19.63
CA MET A 2 -2.74 -4.88 -19.00
C MET A 2 -3.02 -4.73 -17.50
N ASN A 3 -2.33 -5.49 -16.66
CA ASN A 3 -2.33 -5.25 -15.22
C ASN A 3 -1.61 -3.93 -14.96
N HIS A 4 -2.20 -3.07 -14.14
CA HIS A 4 -1.54 -1.85 -13.72
C HIS A 4 -0.36 -2.20 -12.82
N ILE A 5 0.83 -1.73 -13.17
CA ILE A 5 2.05 -1.93 -12.39
C ILE A 5 2.31 -0.62 -11.62
N PRO A 6 2.32 -0.63 -10.28
CA PRO A 6 2.59 0.56 -9.50
C PRO A 6 4.02 1.05 -9.70
N VAL A 7 4.18 2.35 -9.85
CA VAL A 7 5.49 2.98 -10.03
C VAL A 7 6.27 2.92 -8.71
N LEU A 8 7.53 2.49 -8.76
CA LEU A 8 8.44 2.37 -7.59
C LEU A 8 7.85 1.55 -6.43
N LEU A 9 7.17 0.44 -6.73
CA LEU A 9 6.49 -0.38 -5.72
C LEU A 9 7.46 -0.87 -4.64
N ASN A 10 8.56 -1.51 -5.05
CA ASN A 10 9.52 -2.14 -4.13
C ASN A 10 10.22 -1.10 -3.26
N GLU A 11 10.65 -0.01 -3.86
CA GLU A 11 11.29 1.10 -3.17
C GLU A 11 10.34 1.72 -2.15
N THR A 12 9.09 1.96 -2.53
CA THR A 12 8.06 2.51 -1.63
C THR A 12 7.86 1.61 -0.41
N ILE A 13 7.71 0.30 -0.61
CA ILE A 13 7.54 -0.66 0.49
C ILE A 13 8.78 -0.70 1.40
N GLN A 14 9.98 -0.70 0.81
CA GLN A 14 11.23 -0.69 1.57
C GLN A 14 11.37 0.57 2.42
N TYR A 15 11.09 1.75 1.86
CA TYR A 15 11.24 3.04 2.55
C TYR A 15 10.15 3.29 3.60
N LEU A 16 8.93 2.81 3.39
CA LEU A 16 7.86 2.91 4.38
C LEU A 16 8.15 2.12 5.66
N ASN A 17 9.07 1.14 5.62
CA ASN A 17 9.49 0.34 6.77
C ASN A 17 8.29 -0.21 7.56
N LEU A 18 7.33 -0.75 6.81
CA LEU A 18 6.02 -1.17 7.31
C LEU A 18 6.14 -2.14 8.47
N LYS A 19 5.26 -2.01 9.45
CA LYS A 19 5.19 -2.87 10.64
C LYS A 19 3.90 -3.67 10.64
N LYS A 20 4.02 -4.97 10.95
CA LYS A 20 2.86 -5.87 11.11
C LYS A 20 1.92 -5.31 12.17
N GLY A 21 0.64 -5.19 11.85
CA GLY A 21 -0.37 -4.58 12.72
C GLY A 21 -0.35 -3.06 12.79
N GLY A 22 0.48 -2.37 12.00
CA GLY A 22 0.50 -0.91 11.96
C GLY A 22 -0.70 -0.30 11.22
N THR A 23 -0.91 0.99 11.45
CA THR A 23 -1.93 1.80 10.76
C THR A 23 -1.24 2.81 9.85
N TYR A 24 -1.61 2.83 8.57
CA TYR A 24 -1.01 3.68 7.54
C TYR A 24 -2.09 4.38 6.70
N THR A 25 -1.67 5.38 5.93
CA THR A 25 -2.53 6.12 5.00
C THR A 25 -1.97 6.04 3.59
N ASP A 26 -2.81 5.69 2.63
CA ASP A 26 -2.58 5.88 1.19
C ASP A 26 -3.44 7.06 0.72
N SER A 27 -2.81 8.23 0.53
CA SER A 27 -3.52 9.46 0.17
C SER A 27 -3.83 9.57 -1.32
N THR A 28 -3.49 8.55 -2.12
CA THR A 28 -3.60 8.53 -3.58
C THR A 28 -3.94 7.13 -4.08
N LEU A 29 -5.01 6.52 -3.55
CA LEU A 29 -5.37 5.12 -3.75
C LEU A 29 -5.28 4.68 -5.23
N GLY A 30 -5.80 5.50 -6.14
CA GLY A 30 -5.81 5.28 -7.58
C GLY A 30 -6.37 3.90 -7.94
N ARG A 31 -5.52 3.05 -8.53
CA ARG A 31 -5.88 1.66 -8.90
C ARG A 31 -5.59 0.63 -7.78
N GLY A 32 -5.11 1.07 -6.62
CA GLY A 32 -4.94 0.26 -5.42
C GLY A 32 -3.69 -0.62 -5.35
N GLY A 33 -2.77 -0.53 -6.30
CA GLY A 33 -1.64 -1.46 -6.33
C GLY A 33 -0.60 -1.23 -5.23
N HIS A 34 -0.35 0.02 -4.80
CA HIS A 34 0.45 0.28 -3.60
C HIS A 34 -0.30 -0.11 -2.33
N ALA A 35 -1.59 0.22 -2.25
CA ALA A 35 -2.45 -0.15 -1.12
C ALA A 35 -2.48 -1.68 -0.87
N GLU A 36 -2.59 -2.49 -1.92
CA GLU A 36 -2.54 -3.96 -1.82
C GLU A 36 -1.22 -4.44 -1.24
N ALA A 37 -0.09 -3.93 -1.75
CA ALA A 37 1.23 -4.29 -1.24
C ALA A 37 1.41 -3.86 0.23
N ILE A 38 0.93 -2.68 0.62
CA ILE A 38 0.96 -2.22 2.00
C ILE A 38 0.15 -3.17 2.90
N LEU A 39 -1.09 -3.52 2.51
CA LEU A 39 -1.95 -4.43 3.26
C LEU A 39 -1.31 -5.82 3.46
N ASN A 40 -0.67 -6.36 2.42
CA ASN A 40 0.08 -7.62 2.51
C ASN A 40 1.23 -7.53 3.53
N GLU A 41 1.93 -6.38 3.56
CA GLU A 41 3.03 -6.17 4.48
C GLU A 41 2.62 -5.86 5.92
N ILE A 42 1.49 -5.19 6.16
CA ILE A 42 1.02 -4.93 7.53
C ILE A 42 0.19 -6.10 8.11
N GLY A 43 -0.34 -6.96 7.23
CA GLY A 43 -1.01 -8.20 7.61
C GLY A 43 -2.40 -8.01 8.25
N PRO A 44 -3.01 -9.09 8.74
CA PRO A 44 -4.46 -9.14 9.06
C PRO A 44 -4.91 -8.28 10.23
N ARG A 45 -3.97 -7.77 11.05
CA ARG A 45 -4.25 -6.83 12.14
C ARG A 45 -3.92 -5.38 11.79
N GLY A 46 -3.31 -5.15 10.62
CA GLY A 46 -2.97 -3.82 10.15
C GLY A 46 -4.18 -3.11 9.55
N GLN A 47 -4.08 -1.79 9.47
CA GLN A 47 -5.11 -0.95 8.91
C GLN A 47 -4.50 -0.02 7.86
N LEU A 48 -5.18 0.12 6.73
CA LEU A 48 -4.86 1.10 5.72
C LEU A 48 -6.07 2.00 5.51
N ILE A 49 -5.89 3.29 5.72
CA ILE A 49 -6.87 4.32 5.36
C ILE A 49 -6.49 4.82 3.98
N ALA A 50 -7.38 4.63 3.00
CA ALA A 50 -7.12 5.02 1.63
C ALA A 50 -8.04 6.15 1.18
N ILE A 51 -7.50 7.15 0.50
CA ILE A 51 -8.20 8.34 0.00
C ILE A 51 -7.87 8.51 -1.49
N ASP A 52 -8.88 8.92 -2.26
CA ASP A 52 -8.73 9.38 -3.64
C ASP A 52 -9.77 10.49 -3.94
N GLN A 53 -9.65 11.18 -5.07
CA GLN A 53 -10.51 12.31 -5.47
C GLN A 53 -11.51 11.95 -6.56
#